data_AF-A0A956EIS1-F1
#
_entry.id   AF-A0A956EIS1-F1
#
_cell.length_a   1.000
_cell.length_b   1.000
_cell.length_c   1.000
_cell.angle_alpha   90.00
_cell.angle_beta   90.00
_cell.angle_gamma   90.00
#
_symmetry.space_group_name_H-M   'P 1'
#
loop_
_entity.id
_entity.type
_entity.pdbx_description
1 polymer ?
#
loop_
_entity_poly.entity_id
_entity_poly.type
_entity_poly.pdbx_seq_one_letter_code
_entity_poly.pdbx_strand_id
1 'polypeptide(L)'
;MAPSEQSNAEELMSAYLDHELDAKESEEFEAMLASSPEAKEELDDLRQMLQLVSTLPEVEAPPDFYDKVARKIRRRKILEGDLPVFVTLPFQVISVIVVLAIAVVYTMIHLDADPAARLEKDPSAKVKAPEEASAAGEAAEAAEAGEASAGEGSAPQP
;
A
#
# COMPACT_ATOMS: atom_id res chain seq x y z
N MET A 1 -1.16 30.28 -43.06
CA MET A 1 -1.42 29.93 -41.64
C MET A 1 -0.06 29.72 -40.98
N ALA A 2 0.52 30.75 -40.38
CA ALA A 2 1.76 30.65 -39.59
C ALA A 2 1.46 31.18 -38.18
N PRO A 3 0.75 30.41 -37.33
CA PRO A 3 0.27 30.90 -36.03
C PRO A 3 1.26 30.65 -34.87
N SER A 4 2.47 30.13 -35.10
CA SER A 4 3.37 29.74 -34.00
C SER A 4 4.20 30.89 -33.40
N GLU A 5 4.59 31.87 -34.21
CA GLU A 5 5.47 32.97 -33.74
C GLU A 5 4.70 33.99 -32.89
N GLN A 6 3.45 34.32 -33.28
CA GLN A 6 2.61 35.27 -32.56
C GLN A 6 2.21 34.74 -31.18
N SER A 7 1.83 33.47 -31.09
CA SER A 7 1.48 32.83 -29.80
C SER A 7 2.63 32.86 -28.80
N ASN A 8 3.87 32.63 -29.24
CA ASN A 8 5.03 32.67 -28.35
C ASN A 8 5.34 34.10 -27.88
N ALA A 9 5.18 35.10 -28.75
CA ALA A 9 5.39 36.50 -28.37
C ALA A 9 4.33 36.97 -27.36
N GLU A 10 3.06 36.62 -27.56
CA GLU A 10 1.98 36.88 -26.62
C GLU A 10 2.21 36.20 -25.26
N GLU A 11 2.67 34.94 -25.27
CA GLU A 11 2.95 34.17 -24.05
C GLU A 11 4.11 34.77 -23.25
N LEU A 12 5.20 35.17 -23.92
CA LEU A 12 6.31 35.89 -23.28
C LEU A 12 5.86 37.24 -22.70
N MET A 13 4.98 37.95 -23.39
CA MET A 13 4.47 39.24 -22.92
C MET A 13 3.56 39.09 -21.69
N SER A 14 2.71 38.07 -21.66
CA SER A 14 1.92 37.70 -20.47
C SER A 14 2.82 37.30 -19.31
N ALA A 15 3.79 36.41 -19.53
CA ALA A 15 4.72 35.97 -18.51
C ALA A 15 5.55 37.14 -17.93
N TYR A 16 5.92 38.11 -18.77
CA TYR A 16 6.59 39.34 -18.32
C TYR A 16 5.68 40.21 -17.44
N LEU A 17 4.39 40.35 -17.78
CA LEU A 17 3.41 41.10 -17.01
C LEU A 17 3.10 40.45 -15.65
N ASP A 18 3.07 39.11 -15.61
CA ASP A 18 2.81 38.33 -14.40
C ASP A 18 4.07 38.11 -13.52
N HIS A 19 5.23 38.64 -13.95
CA HIS A 19 6.54 38.45 -13.30
C HIS A 19 6.98 36.97 -13.22
N GLU A 20 6.61 36.16 -14.20
CA GLU A 20 6.97 34.73 -14.30
C GLU A 20 8.26 34.48 -15.11
N LEU A 21 8.83 35.50 -15.76
CA LEU A 21 10.13 35.39 -16.46
C LEU A 21 11.32 35.45 -15.50
N ASP A 22 12.33 34.62 -15.75
CA ASP A 22 13.58 34.68 -15.00
C ASP A 22 14.40 35.93 -15.38
N ALA A 23 15.38 36.32 -14.56
CA ALA A 23 16.10 37.60 -14.74
C ALA A 23 16.76 37.70 -16.13
N LYS A 24 17.34 36.60 -16.61
CA LYS A 24 17.97 36.54 -17.93
C LYS A 24 16.95 36.67 -19.07
N GLU A 25 15.80 36.01 -18.95
CA GLU A 25 14.74 36.05 -19.97
C GLU A 25 14.09 37.44 -20.04
N SER A 26 13.96 38.11 -18.89
CA SER A 26 13.47 39.49 -18.83
C SER A 26 14.40 40.48 -19.56
N GLU A 27 15.72 40.33 -19.41
CA GLU A 27 16.71 41.17 -20.12
C GLU A 27 16.67 40.93 -21.64
N GLU A 28 16.54 39.67 -22.06
CA GLU A 28 16.42 39.29 -23.48
C GLU A 28 15.12 39.86 -24.08
N PHE A 29 14.01 39.80 -23.34
CA PHE A 29 12.72 40.35 -23.74
C PHE A 29 12.75 41.89 -23.80
N GLU A 30 13.36 42.56 -22.84
CA GLU A 30 13.54 44.01 -22.86
C GLU A 30 14.43 44.50 -24.01
N ALA A 31 15.46 43.72 -24.37
CA ALA A 31 16.27 43.99 -25.56
C ALA A 31 15.44 43.85 -26.84
N MET A 32 14.57 42.84 -26.93
CA MET A 32 13.63 42.67 -28.05
C MET A 32 12.65 43.85 -28.13
N LEU A 33 12.07 44.28 -27.01
CA LEU A 33 11.21 45.47 -26.93
C LEU A 33 11.96 46.74 -27.33
N ALA A 34 13.24 46.86 -27.00
CA ALA A 34 14.05 48.01 -27.42
C ALA A 34 14.24 48.05 -28.94
N SER A 35 14.25 46.90 -29.60
CA SER A 35 14.38 46.78 -31.06
C SER A 35 13.07 47.06 -31.82
N SER A 36 11.91 46.87 -31.19
CA SER A 36 10.59 47.03 -31.82
C SER A 36 9.69 48.00 -31.04
N PRO A 37 9.47 49.23 -31.54
CA PRO A 37 8.59 50.20 -30.87
C PRO A 37 7.12 49.76 -30.90
N GLU A 38 6.69 48.99 -31.89
CA GLU A 38 5.33 48.45 -32.00
C GLU A 38 5.03 47.46 -30.87
N ALA A 39 5.98 46.58 -30.54
CA ALA A 39 5.84 45.63 -29.43
C ALA A 39 5.78 46.33 -28.06
N LYS A 40 6.42 47.50 -27.92
CA LYS A 40 6.33 48.31 -26.69
C LYS A 40 4.96 48.95 -26.52
N GLU A 41 4.37 49.45 -27.61
CA GLU A 41 3.04 50.06 -27.59
C GLU A 41 1.98 49.03 -27.20
N GLU A 42 2.04 47.83 -27.78
CA GLU A 42 1.14 46.73 -27.45
C GLU A 42 1.25 46.31 -25.97
N LEU A 43 2.46 46.24 -25.42
CA LEU A 43 2.67 45.96 -23.99
C LEU A 43 2.08 47.07 -23.10
N ASP A 44 2.29 48.33 -23.47
CA ASP A 44 1.77 49.47 -22.69
C ASP A 44 0.23 49.52 -22.70
N ASP A 45 -0.39 49.20 -23.83
CA ASP A 45 -1.84 49.04 -23.95
C ASP A 45 -2.36 47.95 -22.99
N LEU A 46 -1.71 46.77 -22.95
CA LEU A 46 -2.05 45.70 -22.01
C LEU A 46 -1.89 46.15 -20.55
N ARG A 47 -0.81 46.86 -20.22
CA ARG A 47 -0.59 47.42 -18.88
C ARG A 47 -1.68 48.41 -18.50
N GLN A 48 -2.08 49.27 -19.42
CA GLN A 48 -3.14 50.23 -19.19
C GLN A 48 -4.47 49.52 -18.93
N MET A 49 -4.81 48.48 -19.69
CA MET A 49 -5.99 47.65 -19.42
C MET A 49 -5.95 47.00 -18.02
N LEU A 50 -4.81 46.44 -17.61
CA LEU A 50 -4.63 45.87 -16.28
C LEU A 50 -4.79 46.93 -15.17
N GLN A 51 -4.29 48.15 -15.40
CA GLN A 51 -4.51 49.26 -14.48
C GLN A 51 -5.98 49.65 -14.37
N LEU A 52 -6.73 49.68 -15.48
CA LEU A 52 -8.17 49.92 -15.43
C LEU A 52 -8.88 48.84 -14.61
N VAL A 53 -8.51 47.58 -14.80
CA VAL A 53 -9.09 46.46 -14.03
C VAL A 53 -8.72 46.54 -12.55
N SER A 54 -7.49 46.94 -12.22
CA SER A 54 -7.03 47.03 -10.82
C SER A 54 -7.65 48.18 -10.04
N THR A 55 -8.22 49.19 -10.72
CA THR A 55 -9.00 50.27 -10.07
C THR A 55 -10.38 49.83 -9.60
N LEU A 56 -10.82 48.60 -9.91
CA LEU A 56 -12.10 48.10 -9.43
C LEU A 56 -12.11 48.02 -7.90
N PRO A 57 -13.26 48.34 -7.27
CA PRO A 57 -13.37 48.29 -5.82
C PRO A 57 -13.17 46.85 -5.33
N GLU A 58 -12.40 46.70 -4.27
CA GLU A 58 -12.24 45.44 -3.58
C GLU A 58 -13.60 45.03 -3.00
N VAL A 59 -14.10 43.87 -3.41
CA VAL A 59 -15.40 43.35 -2.95
C VAL A 59 -15.17 42.43 -1.77
N GLU A 60 -15.73 42.80 -0.61
CA GLU A 60 -15.71 41.93 0.56
C GLU A 60 -16.48 40.63 0.31
N ALA A 61 -15.87 39.52 0.69
CA ALA A 61 -16.51 38.22 0.60
C ALA A 61 -17.75 38.17 1.52
N PRO A 62 -18.89 37.63 1.04
CA PRO A 62 -20.05 37.40 1.90
C PRO A 62 -19.67 36.55 3.11
N PRO A 63 -20.28 36.76 4.29
CA PRO A 63 -19.92 36.04 5.52
C PRO A 63 -20.04 34.51 5.37
N ASP A 64 -20.96 34.03 4.52
CA ASP A 64 -21.17 32.61 4.26
C ASP A 64 -20.20 32.00 3.23
N PHE A 65 -19.28 32.79 2.65
CA PHE A 65 -18.39 32.33 1.57
C PHE A 65 -17.48 31.19 2.06
N TYR A 66 -16.87 31.36 3.24
CA TYR A 66 -16.00 30.35 3.83
C TYR A 66 -16.75 29.03 4.06
N ASP A 67 -17.96 29.08 4.62
CA ASP A 67 -18.76 27.89 4.89
C ASP A 67 -19.17 27.17 3.60
N LYS A 68 -19.55 27.91 2.56
CA LYS A 68 -19.89 27.36 1.25
C LYS A 68 -18.68 26.68 0.61
N VAL A 69 -17.50 27.33 0.65
CA VAL A 69 -16.25 26.76 0.12
C VAL A 69 -15.85 25.52 0.91
N ALA A 70 -15.83 25.60 2.24
CA ALA A 70 -15.48 24.47 3.12
C ALA A 70 -16.44 23.30 2.94
N ARG A 71 -17.74 23.54 2.76
CA ARG A 71 -18.73 22.50 2.45
C ARG A 71 -18.48 21.87 1.08
N LYS A 72 -18.13 22.66 0.06
CA LYS A 72 -17.84 22.18 -1.30
C LYS A 72 -16.55 21.34 -1.36
N ILE A 73 -15.51 21.74 -0.62
CA ILE A 73 -14.26 20.99 -0.50
C ILE A 73 -14.50 19.67 0.27
N ARG A 74 -15.19 19.72 1.41
CA ARG A 74 -15.56 18.50 2.18
C ARG A 74 -16.37 17.53 1.34
N ARG A 75 -17.35 18.01 0.58
CA ARG A 75 -18.16 17.17 -0.32
C ARG A 75 -17.30 16.48 -1.37
N ARG A 76 -16.38 17.19 -2.03
CA ARG A 76 -15.44 16.55 -2.99
C ARG A 76 -14.55 15.51 -2.31
N LYS A 77 -14.00 15.81 -1.14
CA LYS A 77 -13.18 14.86 -0.38
C LYS A 77 -13.94 13.60 0.05
N ILE A 78 -15.25 13.70 0.32
CA ILE A 78 -16.10 12.54 0.61
C ILE A 78 -16.39 11.70 -0.65
N LEU A 79 -16.47 12.33 -1.82
CA LEU A 79 -16.63 11.61 -3.09
C LEU A 79 -15.32 11.03 -3.63
N GLU A 80 -14.18 11.65 -3.33
CA GLU A 80 -12.84 11.28 -3.82
C GLU A 80 -12.04 10.42 -2.81
N GLY A 81 -12.47 10.29 -1.55
CA GLY A 81 -11.69 9.67 -0.48
C GLY A 81 -12.48 8.66 0.36
N ASP A 82 -11.99 7.41 0.30
CA ASP A 82 -12.18 6.32 1.27
C ASP A 82 -13.61 6.09 1.77
N LEU A 83 -14.37 5.30 1.01
CA LEU A 83 -15.27 4.35 1.67
C LEU A 83 -14.42 3.59 2.69
N PRO A 84 -14.83 3.50 3.97
CA PRO A 84 -14.03 2.83 4.97
C PRO A 84 -13.75 1.42 4.47
N VAL A 85 -12.47 1.02 4.44
CA VAL A 85 -12.01 -0.33 4.03
C VAL A 85 -12.81 -1.44 4.73
N PHE A 86 -13.42 -1.11 5.87
CA PHE A 86 -14.33 -1.94 6.64
C PHE A 86 -15.66 -2.31 5.92
N VAL A 87 -16.16 -1.47 5.02
CA VAL A 87 -17.37 -1.73 4.21
C VAL A 87 -17.05 -2.57 2.97
N THR A 88 -15.80 -2.58 2.52
CA THR A 88 -15.32 -3.38 1.38
C THR A 88 -14.65 -4.69 1.79
N LEU A 89 -14.76 -5.14 3.06
CA LEU A 89 -14.23 -6.44 3.43
C LEU A 89 -14.90 -7.51 2.55
N PRO A 90 -14.14 -8.25 1.72
CA PRO A 90 -14.74 -9.28 0.88
C PRO A 90 -15.34 -10.34 1.80
N PHE A 91 -16.52 -10.83 1.46
CA PHE A 91 -17.25 -11.87 2.20
C PHE A 91 -16.36 -13.07 2.57
N GLN A 92 -15.32 -13.32 1.76
CA GLN A 92 -14.28 -14.32 2.00
C GLN A 92 -13.56 -14.15 3.35
N VAL A 93 -13.14 -12.94 3.74
CA VAL A 93 -12.38 -12.73 5.00
C VAL A 93 -13.28 -12.95 6.21
N ILE A 94 -14.54 -12.49 6.15
CA ILE A 94 -15.54 -12.73 7.20
C ILE A 94 -15.79 -14.24 7.34
N SER A 95 -15.95 -14.94 6.21
CA SER A 95 -16.12 -16.40 6.19
C SER A 95 -14.94 -17.12 6.84
N VAL A 96 -13.70 -16.75 6.51
CA VAL A 96 -12.49 -17.33 7.12
C VAL A 96 -12.48 -17.12 8.63
N ILE A 97 -12.79 -15.90 9.11
CA ILE A 97 -12.85 -15.60 10.55
C ILE A 97 -13.94 -16.44 11.25
N VAL A 98 -15.12 -16.58 10.64
CA VAL A 98 -16.22 -17.38 11.19
C VAL A 98 -15.85 -18.86 11.25
N VAL A 99 -15.27 -19.41 10.19
CA VAL A 99 -14.79 -20.80 10.17
C VAL A 99 -13.72 -21.02 11.24
N LEU A 100 -12.78 -20.09 11.39
CA LEU A 100 -11.71 -20.17 12.39
C LEU A 100 -12.29 -20.08 13.82
N ALA A 101 -13.29 -19.23 14.05
CA ALA A 101 -14.01 -19.16 15.32
C ALA A 101 -14.75 -20.47 15.63
N ILE A 102 -15.45 -21.05 14.66
CA ILE A 102 -16.13 -22.35 14.81
C ILE A 102 -15.12 -23.45 15.10
N ALA A 103 -13.96 -23.48 14.42
CA ALA A 103 -12.91 -24.45 14.66
C ALA A 103 -12.35 -24.35 16.09
N VAL A 104 -12.09 -23.13 16.59
CA VAL A 104 -11.64 -22.90 17.98
C VAL A 104 -12.70 -23.34 19.00
N VAL A 105 -13.98 -23.04 18.74
CA VAL A 105 -15.07 -23.50 19.60
C VAL A 105 -15.18 -25.03 19.58
N TYR A 106 -15.05 -25.64 18.40
CA TYR A 106 -15.07 -27.10 18.26
C TYR A 106 -13.90 -27.75 18.99
N THR A 107 -12.68 -27.22 18.88
CA THR A 107 -11.53 -27.74 19.62
C THR A 107 -11.72 -27.57 21.13
N MET A 108 -12.23 -26.44 21.62
CA MET A 108 -12.53 -26.26 23.05
C MET A 108 -13.55 -27.29 23.55
N ILE A 109 -14.59 -27.59 22.76
CA ILE A 109 -15.64 -28.55 23.16
C ILE A 109 -15.15 -30.00 23.07
N HIS A 110 -14.32 -30.34 22.07
CA HIS A 110 -13.91 -31.72 21.80
C HIS A 110 -12.62 -32.13 22.52
N LEU A 111 -11.73 -31.19 22.86
CA LEU A 111 -10.52 -31.50 23.63
C LEU A 111 -10.82 -31.77 25.12
N ASP A 112 -11.91 -31.22 25.66
CA ASP A 112 -12.38 -31.59 27.01
C ASP A 112 -13.00 -33.02 27.04
N ALA A 113 -13.25 -33.64 25.88
CA ALA A 113 -13.84 -34.96 25.74
C ALA A 113 -12.83 -36.11 25.51
N ASP A 114 -11.52 -35.82 25.40
CA ASP A 114 -10.51 -36.85 25.10
C ASP A 114 -9.41 -36.96 26.19
N PRO A 115 -9.64 -37.72 27.29
CA PRO A 115 -8.62 -38.04 28.28
C PRO A 115 -7.63 -39.12 27.80
N ALA A 116 -7.39 -39.24 26.49
CA ALA A 116 -6.49 -40.21 25.89
C ALA A 116 -5.06 -39.67 25.68
N ALA A 117 -4.65 -38.65 26.45
CA ALA A 117 -3.25 -38.43 26.84
C ALA A 117 -2.71 -39.54 27.78
N ARG A 118 -3.16 -40.78 27.59
CA ARG A 118 -2.77 -41.99 28.33
C ARG A 118 -2.67 -43.18 27.38
N LEU A 119 -1.92 -43.06 26.30
CA LEU A 119 -1.36 -44.24 25.66
C LEU A 119 0.02 -43.94 25.08
N GLU A 120 1.00 -44.61 25.70
CA GLU A 120 2.34 -44.95 25.18
C GLU A 120 3.39 -43.85 25.00
N LYS A 121 4.16 -43.63 26.08
CA LYS A 121 5.62 -43.75 25.97
C LYS A 121 6.32 -43.98 27.33
N ASP A 122 7.26 -44.93 27.27
CA ASP A 122 8.43 -45.14 28.15
C ASP A 122 8.32 -46.07 29.39
N PRO A 123 9.42 -46.79 29.69
CA PRO A 123 9.46 -48.25 29.70
C PRO A 123 10.15 -48.70 30.99
N SER A 124 9.41 -48.82 32.07
CA SER A 124 10.01 -49.19 33.37
C SER A 124 9.39 -50.47 33.90
N ALA A 125 9.58 -51.55 33.15
CA ALA A 125 9.39 -52.91 33.62
C ALA A 125 10.74 -53.64 33.57
N LYS A 126 11.62 -53.30 34.50
CA LYS A 126 12.79 -54.16 34.79
C LYS A 126 13.18 -54.07 36.26
N VAL A 127 12.36 -54.64 37.14
CA VAL A 127 12.83 -55.13 38.44
C VAL A 127 12.12 -56.44 38.78
N LYS A 128 12.94 -57.49 38.87
CA LYS A 128 12.77 -58.80 39.55
C LYS A 128 11.94 -59.91 38.87
N ALA A 129 12.70 -60.83 38.28
CA ALA A 129 12.47 -62.28 38.37
C ALA A 129 12.59 -62.77 39.84
N PRO A 130 12.24 -64.02 40.23
CA PRO A 130 12.02 -65.22 39.40
C PRO A 130 10.83 -66.11 39.84
N GLU A 131 10.75 -67.30 39.23
CA GLU A 131 10.23 -68.59 39.78
C GLU A 131 9.04 -69.20 39.01
N GLU A 132 9.17 -70.51 38.75
CA GLU A 132 8.27 -71.43 38.01
C GLU A 132 8.34 -71.30 36.47
N ALA A 133 9.28 -71.92 35.74
CA ALA A 133 9.48 -73.36 35.60
C ALA A 133 8.16 -74.15 35.45
N SER A 134 7.68 -74.33 34.22
CA SER A 134 7.34 -75.66 33.68
C SER A 134 6.69 -75.57 32.29
N ALA A 135 7.16 -76.48 31.44
CA ALA A 135 6.45 -77.12 30.33
C ALA A 135 6.50 -76.50 28.92
N ALA A 136 7.04 -77.36 28.04
CA ALA A 136 6.93 -77.42 26.57
C ALA A 136 7.73 -76.36 25.81
N GLY A 137 8.90 -76.69 25.26
CA GLY A 137 9.17 -77.82 24.34
C GLY A 137 9.04 -77.26 22.92
N GLU A 138 10.13 -76.69 22.40
CA GLU A 138 10.97 -77.37 21.39
C GLU A 138 10.21 -77.67 20.10
N ALA A 139 10.31 -76.78 19.11
CA ALA A 139 10.31 -77.13 17.70
C ALA A 139 10.73 -75.93 16.84
N ALA A 140 11.79 -76.17 16.04
CA ALA A 140 12.13 -75.55 14.76
C ALA A 140 12.49 -74.05 14.79
N GLU A 141 13.76 -73.64 14.77
CA GLU A 141 14.82 -73.96 13.80
C GLU A 141 14.40 -73.68 12.35
N ALA A 142 14.81 -72.51 11.85
CA ALA A 142 15.40 -72.24 10.53
C ALA A 142 15.30 -70.72 10.33
N ALA A 143 16.38 -69.99 10.59
CA ALA A 143 17.45 -69.70 9.62
C ALA A 143 16.96 -68.67 8.59
N GLU A 144 17.41 -67.41 8.71
CA GLU A 144 18.62 -66.91 8.02
C GLU A 144 18.14 -66.18 6.74
N ALA A 145 18.42 -64.91 6.45
CA ALA A 145 19.53 -64.01 6.71
C ALA A 145 18.99 -62.58 6.95
N GLY A 146 19.63 -61.67 7.69
CA GLY A 146 21.06 -61.37 7.69
C GLY A 146 21.35 -60.38 6.55
N GLU A 147 21.22 -59.08 6.80
CA GLU A 147 22.33 -58.08 6.77
C GLU A 147 21.98 -57.06 5.67
N ALA A 148 22.29 -55.76 5.72
CA ALA A 148 22.86 -54.82 6.69
C ALA A 148 22.48 -53.43 6.10
N SER A 149 22.01 -52.44 6.86
CA SER A 149 22.79 -51.52 7.69
C SER A 149 24.11 -51.03 7.06
N ALA A 150 24.09 -49.85 6.46
CA ALA A 150 25.04 -48.75 6.70
C ALA A 150 24.49 -47.52 5.96
N GLY A 151 24.19 -46.39 6.61
CA GLY A 151 25.11 -45.68 7.49
C GLY A 151 26.04 -44.87 6.60
N GLU A 152 25.59 -43.73 6.06
CA GLU A 152 25.71 -42.42 6.70
C GLU A 152 27.10 -41.81 6.48
N GLY A 153 27.10 -40.54 6.04
CA GLY A 153 28.27 -39.68 6.15
C GLY A 153 28.72 -39.08 4.83
N SER A 154 28.37 -37.80 4.65
CA SER A 154 29.36 -36.72 4.73
C SER A 154 29.04 -35.63 3.69
N ALA A 155 28.32 -34.62 4.16
CA ALA A 155 28.72 -33.21 4.19
C ALA A 155 29.25 -32.50 2.91
N PRO A 156 29.08 -31.16 2.86
CA PRO A 156 28.83 -30.43 1.62
C PRO A 156 29.98 -29.52 1.17
N GLN A 157 29.68 -28.75 0.11
CA GLN A 157 30.27 -27.47 -0.35
C GLN A 157 31.11 -27.56 -1.64
N PRO A 158 31.31 -26.45 -2.38
CA PRO A 158 30.60 -25.15 -2.39
C PRO A 158 29.69 -24.95 -3.61
#